data_AF-A0A0D1XH10-F1
#
_entry.id   AF-A0A0D1XH10-F1
#
_cell.length_a   1.000
_cell.length_b   1.000
_cell.length_c   1.000
_cell.angle_alpha   90.00
_cell.angle_beta   90.00
_cell.angle_gamma   90.00
#
_symmetry.space_group_name_H-M   'P 1'
#
loop_
_entity.id
_entity.type
_entity.pdbx_description
1 polymer ?
#
loop_
_entity_poly.entity_id
_entity_poly.type
_entity_poly.pdbx_seq_one_letter_code
_entity_poly.pdbx_strand_id
1 'polypeptide(L)'
;MQTTMPDNIPQMTPVDEQLEECDNWFSPRNENFPYSKVYRPLDPDSNEIRLVCLLPGTSTMPVSCKLQPHVSIDISRIGFKGDYEALSYYAGDPKDCVTIFLDGHSFNIFRNLHTALVNFRSEN
;
A
#
# COMPACT_ATOMS: atom_id res chain seq x y z
N MET A 1 9.12 70.47 21.87
CA MET A 1 7.80 70.17 21.27
C MET A 1 7.94 68.83 20.56
N GLN A 2 7.28 67.82 21.08
CA GLN A 2 7.46 66.42 20.72
C GLN A 2 6.31 66.05 19.79
N THR A 3 6.62 65.79 18.52
CA THR A 3 5.62 65.42 17.51
C THR A 3 5.70 63.92 17.28
N THR A 4 4.69 63.22 17.78
CA THR A 4 4.47 61.78 17.63
C THR A 4 4.01 61.46 16.21
N MET A 5 4.71 60.53 15.54
CA MET A 5 4.20 59.80 14.37
C MET A 5 3.27 58.69 14.86
N PRO A 6 2.12 58.43 14.24
CA PRO A 6 1.35 57.23 14.51
C PRO A 6 1.94 56.04 13.72
N ASP A 7 2.69 55.19 14.42
CA ASP A 7 2.97 53.82 13.97
C ASP A 7 1.68 53.00 14.07
N ASN A 8 0.97 52.88 12.95
CA ASN A 8 -0.14 51.92 12.83
C ASN A 8 0.20 50.93 11.72
N ILE A 9 1.18 50.06 12.01
CA ILE A 9 1.40 48.82 11.28
C ILE A 9 0.43 47.80 11.89
N PRO A 10 -0.50 47.20 11.12
CA PRO A 10 -1.30 46.10 11.62
C PRO A 10 -0.36 44.98 12.03
N GLN A 11 -0.34 44.66 13.33
CA GLN A 11 0.30 43.46 13.84
C GLN A 11 -0.42 42.27 13.20
N MET A 12 0.19 41.63 12.20
CA MET A 12 -0.17 40.26 11.84
C MET A 12 0.09 39.42 13.09
N THR A 13 -0.99 39.09 13.79
CA THR A 13 -0.99 38.02 14.77
C THR A 13 -0.33 36.79 14.14
N PRO A 14 0.49 36.02 14.88
CA PRO A 14 0.99 34.76 14.36
C PRO A 14 -0.24 33.94 14.01
N VAL A 15 -0.53 33.80 12.72
CA VAL A 15 -1.43 32.76 12.26
C VAL A 15 -0.72 31.51 12.72
N ASP A 16 -1.30 30.84 13.70
CA ASP A 16 -0.81 29.59 14.25
C ASP A 16 -0.32 28.74 13.08
N GLU A 17 1.00 28.68 12.95
CA GLU A 17 1.70 27.73 12.11
C GLU A 17 1.59 26.38 12.83
N GLN A 18 0.34 25.96 13.08
CA GLN A 18 -0.03 24.57 12.98
C GLN A 18 0.24 24.22 11.53
N LEU A 19 1.49 23.89 11.25
CA LEU A 19 1.77 22.80 10.35
C LEU A 19 0.85 21.68 10.83
N GLU A 20 -0.35 21.57 10.24
CA GLU A 20 -0.96 20.26 10.13
C GLU A 20 0.17 19.43 9.55
N GLU A 21 0.74 18.56 10.39
CA GLU A 21 1.64 17.53 9.93
C GLU A 21 0.90 16.91 8.76
N CYS A 22 1.36 17.21 7.55
CA CYS A 22 0.83 16.67 6.31
C CYS A 22 1.21 15.19 6.32
N ASP A 23 0.62 14.42 7.24
CA ASP A 23 0.73 12.99 7.39
C ASP A 23 -0.21 12.38 6.33
N ASN A 24 0.05 12.77 5.08
CA ASN A 24 -0.66 12.29 3.90
C ASN A 24 -0.28 10.84 3.57
N TRP A 25 0.51 10.19 4.43
CA TRP A 25 0.90 8.80 4.29
C TRP A 25 -0.11 7.88 4.97
N PHE A 26 -1.23 7.66 4.28
CA PHE A 26 -2.24 6.71 4.73
C PHE A 26 -1.97 5.32 4.17
N SER A 27 -1.90 4.33 5.06
CA SER A 27 -1.88 2.91 4.70
C SER A 27 -3.12 2.21 5.27
N PRO A 28 -3.71 1.24 4.55
CA PRO A 28 -4.81 0.44 5.08
C PRO A 28 -4.42 -0.24 6.39
N ARG A 29 -5.26 -0.12 7.42
CA ARG A 29 -4.96 -0.67 8.74
C ARG A 29 -5.03 -2.19 8.72
N ASN A 30 -3.94 -2.83 9.15
CA ASN A 30 -3.73 -4.28 9.12
C ASN A 30 -3.13 -4.79 10.44
N GLU A 31 -3.51 -4.20 11.57
CA GLU A 31 -2.91 -4.45 12.89
C GLU A 31 -2.95 -5.92 13.31
N ASN A 32 -3.98 -6.66 12.91
CA ASN A 32 -4.15 -8.07 13.23
C ASN A 32 -3.50 -9.02 12.20
N PHE A 33 -2.86 -8.48 11.16
CA PHE A 33 -2.19 -9.30 10.17
C PHE A 33 -0.86 -9.84 10.74
N PRO A 34 -0.60 -11.16 10.70
CA PRO A 34 0.58 -11.73 11.33
C PRO A 34 1.82 -11.58 10.42
N TYR A 35 2.31 -10.35 10.27
CA TYR A 35 3.43 -9.99 9.39
C TYR A 35 4.64 -10.91 9.53
N SER A 36 5.06 -11.23 10.74
CA SER A 36 6.24 -12.08 11.00
C SER A 36 6.05 -13.55 10.62
N LYS A 37 4.79 -14.03 10.52
CA LYS A 37 4.48 -15.41 10.11
C LYS A 37 4.34 -15.53 8.60
N VAL A 38 3.85 -14.47 7.94
CA VAL A 38 3.60 -14.46 6.50
C VAL A 38 4.84 -13.98 5.73
N TYR A 39 5.47 -12.89 6.18
CA TYR A 39 6.65 -12.33 5.54
C TYR A 39 7.93 -12.88 6.15
N ARG A 40 8.62 -13.71 5.38
CA ARG A 40 10.03 -14.04 5.61
C ARG A 40 10.93 -12.88 5.14
N PRO A 41 12.05 -12.57 5.83
CA PRO A 41 13.09 -11.68 5.31
C PRO A 41 13.61 -12.15 3.94
N LEU A 42 13.86 -11.19 3.04
CA LEU A 42 14.47 -11.46 1.74
C LEU A 42 15.98 -11.60 1.91
N ASP A 43 16.57 -12.54 1.18
CA ASP A 43 18.02 -12.69 1.11
C ASP A 43 18.63 -11.62 0.16
N PRO A 44 19.42 -10.67 0.69
CA PRO A 44 20.03 -9.62 -0.12
C PRO A 44 21.06 -10.15 -1.12
N ASP A 45 21.68 -11.30 -0.86
CA ASP A 45 22.71 -11.87 -1.75
C ASP A 45 22.08 -12.62 -2.95
N SER A 46 20.80 -12.98 -2.83
CA SER A 46 20.08 -13.79 -3.82
C SER A 46 19.10 -12.98 -4.71
N ASN A 47 19.11 -11.64 -4.61
CA ASN A 47 18.22 -10.73 -5.35
C ASN A 47 16.75 -11.20 -5.33
N GLU A 48 16.24 -11.46 -4.13
CA GLU A 48 14.89 -11.99 -3.96
C GLU A 48 13.82 -10.90 -3.98
N ILE A 49 12.64 -11.25 -4.49
CA ILE A 49 11.40 -10.47 -4.36
C ILE A 49 10.26 -11.34 -3.83
N ARG A 50 9.20 -10.66 -3.37
CA ARG A 50 7.94 -11.30 -2.99
C ARG A 50 6.95 -11.13 -4.13
N LEU A 51 6.45 -12.24 -4.64
CA LEU A 51 5.34 -12.26 -5.58
C LEU A 51 4.07 -12.71 -4.87
N VAL A 52 2.95 -12.17 -5.31
CA VAL A 52 1.62 -12.60 -4.85
C VAL A 52 0.96 -13.34 -6.00
N CYS A 53 0.49 -14.56 -5.72
CA CYS A 53 -0.34 -15.32 -6.63
C CYS A 53 -1.80 -15.01 -6.31
N LEU A 54 -2.48 -14.36 -7.26
CA LEU A 54 -3.91 -14.09 -7.19
C LEU A 54 -4.68 -15.38 -7.51
N LEU A 55 -5.58 -15.79 -6.62
CA LEU A 55 -6.37 -17.01 -6.82
C LEU A 55 -7.57 -16.74 -7.74
N PRO A 56 -7.94 -17.70 -8.60
CA PRO A 56 -9.08 -17.55 -9.49
C PRO A 56 -10.40 -17.44 -8.72
N GLY A 57 -11.44 -17.00 -9.41
CA GLY A 57 -12.81 -17.02 -8.89
C GLY A 57 -13.64 -15.86 -9.41
N THR A 58 -14.95 -15.93 -9.14
CA THR A 58 -15.93 -15.01 -9.73
C THR A 58 -15.86 -13.61 -9.09
N SER A 59 -16.47 -12.65 -9.77
CA SER A 59 -16.59 -11.26 -9.29
C SER A 59 -17.33 -11.12 -7.94
N THR A 60 -18.14 -12.11 -7.57
CA THR A 60 -18.88 -12.17 -6.31
C THR A 60 -18.10 -12.85 -5.18
N MET A 61 -17.04 -13.59 -5.50
CA MET A 61 -16.21 -14.27 -4.49
C MET A 61 -15.17 -13.30 -3.92
N PRO A 62 -14.88 -13.35 -2.61
CA PRO A 62 -13.81 -12.57 -2.00
C PRO A 62 -12.47 -12.79 -2.71
N VAL A 63 -11.72 -11.71 -2.92
CA VAL A 63 -10.36 -11.79 -3.48
C VAL A 63 -9.47 -12.51 -2.47
N SER A 64 -8.76 -13.53 -2.96
CA SER A 64 -7.85 -14.34 -2.16
C SER A 64 -6.52 -14.49 -2.90
N CYS A 65 -5.44 -14.45 -2.14
CA CYS A 65 -4.07 -14.41 -2.63
C CYS A 65 -3.19 -15.37 -1.82
N LYS A 66 -2.14 -15.88 -2.47
CA LYS A 66 -1.07 -16.65 -1.83
C LYS A 66 0.26 -15.92 -1.99
N LEU A 67 0.99 -15.72 -0.91
CA LEU A 67 2.32 -15.17 -1.00
C LEU A 67 3.29 -16.27 -1.46
N GLN A 68 4.02 -16.03 -2.55
CA GLN A 68 5.04 -16.98 -2.97
C GLN A 68 6.22 -16.92 -1.99
N PRO A 69 6.76 -18.09 -1.57
CA PRO A 69 7.94 -18.12 -0.72
C PRO A 69 9.15 -17.72 -1.57
N HIS A 70 9.50 -16.43 -1.55
CA HIS A 70 10.67 -15.76 -2.16
C HIS A 70 11.06 -16.22 -3.58
N VAL A 71 11.08 -15.28 -4.52
CA VAL A 71 11.49 -15.54 -5.90
C VAL A 71 12.78 -14.81 -6.19
N SER A 72 13.84 -15.53 -6.54
CA SER A 72 15.07 -14.92 -7.04
C SER A 72 14.85 -14.36 -8.45
N ILE A 73 15.23 -13.11 -8.67
CA ILE A 73 15.15 -12.44 -9.98
C ILE A 73 16.35 -12.81 -10.87
N ASP A 74 17.39 -13.43 -10.33
CA ASP A 74 18.58 -13.78 -11.11
C ASP A 74 18.19 -14.73 -12.24
N ILE A 75 18.26 -14.23 -13.48
CA ILE A 75 17.86 -14.89 -14.72
C ILE A 75 18.52 -16.25 -14.89
N SER A 76 19.73 -16.43 -14.33
CA SER A 76 20.47 -17.69 -14.35
C SER A 76 19.97 -18.73 -13.34
N ARG A 77 19.22 -18.29 -12.32
CA ARG A 77 18.70 -19.08 -11.20
C ARG A 77 17.17 -19.07 -11.13
N ILE A 78 16.47 -18.57 -12.15
CA ILE A 78 15.00 -18.53 -12.18
C ILE A 78 14.46 -19.97 -12.05
N GLY A 79 14.12 -20.32 -10.82
CA GLY A 79 13.24 -21.45 -10.51
C GLY A 79 11.76 -21.10 -10.75
N PHE A 80 11.46 -19.82 -11.02
CA PHE A 80 10.11 -19.34 -11.31
C PHE A 80 9.79 -19.45 -12.80
N LYS A 81 9.28 -20.60 -13.20
CA LYS A 81 8.91 -20.91 -14.59
C LYS A 81 7.49 -20.46 -14.95
N GLY A 82 7.11 -19.24 -14.55
CA GLY A 82 5.77 -18.69 -14.74
C GLY A 82 5.78 -17.27 -15.29
N ASP A 83 4.72 -16.90 -16.00
CA ASP A 83 4.48 -15.51 -16.38
C ASP A 83 4.04 -14.71 -15.14
N TYR A 84 4.45 -13.44 -15.08
CA TYR A 84 4.00 -12.51 -14.05
C TYR A 84 3.54 -11.22 -14.70
N GLU A 85 2.55 -10.57 -14.09
CA GLU A 85 2.05 -9.28 -14.52
C GLU A 85 2.39 -8.23 -13.46
N ALA A 86 3.00 -7.13 -13.90
CA ALA A 86 3.28 -6.00 -13.03
C ALA A 86 2.07 -5.07 -12.98
N LEU A 87 1.61 -4.75 -11.77
CA LEU A 87 0.51 -3.81 -11.54
C LEU A 87 1.04 -2.49 -10.98
N SER A 88 0.91 -1.42 -11.77
CA SER A 88 1.16 -0.05 -11.33
C SER A 88 -0.16 0.65 -11.04
N TYR A 89 -0.34 1.17 -9.83
CA TYR A 89 -1.56 1.85 -9.39
C TYR A 89 -1.23 3.01 -8.45
N TYR A 90 -2.15 3.98 -8.33
CA TYR A 90 -2.04 5.06 -7.35
C TYR A 90 -2.71 4.67 -6.04
N ALA A 91 -2.24 5.16 -4.89
CA ALA A 91 -2.90 4.91 -3.60
C ALA A 91 -4.33 5.49 -3.62
N GLY A 92 -5.32 4.66 -3.29
CA GLY A 92 -6.73 5.06 -3.31
C GLY A 92 -7.13 5.98 -2.15
N ASP A 93 -8.43 6.16 -1.96
CA ASP A 93 -8.96 6.90 -0.80
C ASP A 93 -8.64 6.14 0.51
N PRO A 94 -7.93 6.75 1.47
CA PRO A 94 -7.66 6.20 2.81
C PRO A 94 -8.89 5.73 3.58
N LYS A 95 -10.04 6.35 3.33
CA LYS A 95 -11.31 6.03 3.99
C LYS A 95 -12.04 4.88 3.31
N ASP A 96 -11.59 4.47 2.12
CA ASP A 96 -12.22 3.43 1.31
C ASP A 96 -11.32 2.20 1.16
N CYS A 97 -11.31 1.39 2.21
CA CYS A 97 -10.59 0.12 2.26
C CYS A 97 -11.55 -1.08 2.20
N VAL A 98 -11.09 -2.17 1.59
CA VAL A 98 -11.79 -3.44 1.48
C VAL A 98 -10.87 -4.57 1.94
N THR A 99 -11.42 -5.56 2.63
CA THR A 99 -10.68 -6.73 3.10
C THR A 99 -10.58 -7.79 2.00
N ILE A 100 -9.36 -8.29 1.79
CA ILE A 100 -9.05 -9.49 1.02
C ILE A 100 -8.41 -10.55 1.92
N PHE A 101 -8.12 -11.73 1.38
CA PHE A 101 -7.43 -12.79 2.12
C PHE A 101 -6.03 -13.04 1.54
N LEU A 102 -4.99 -12.86 2.34
CA LEU A 102 -3.61 -13.21 2.00
C LEU A 102 -3.18 -14.39 2.88
N ASP A 103 -2.90 -15.54 2.25
CA ASP A 103 -2.60 -16.80 2.95
C ASP A 103 -3.65 -17.22 4.00
N GLY A 104 -4.91 -16.83 3.78
CA GLY A 104 -6.03 -17.11 4.69
C GLY A 104 -6.18 -16.09 5.83
N HIS A 105 -5.29 -15.09 5.92
CA HIS A 105 -5.40 -13.98 6.86
C HIS A 105 -6.08 -12.78 6.22
N SER A 106 -6.97 -12.10 6.97
CA SER A 106 -7.59 -10.86 6.53
C SER A 106 -6.54 -9.76 6.32
N PHE A 107 -6.61 -9.11 5.15
CA PHE A 107 -5.70 -8.04 4.77
C PHE A 107 -6.48 -6.94 4.05
N ASN A 108 -6.45 -5.73 4.60
CA ASN A 108 -7.11 -4.55 4.05
C ASN A 108 -6.26 -3.91 2.96
N ILE A 109 -6.93 -3.56 1.85
CA ILE A 109 -6.37 -2.85 0.71
C ILE A 109 -7.30 -1.70 0.30
N PHE A 110 -6.81 -0.76 -0.49
CA PHE A 110 -7.67 0.26 -1.10
C PHE A 110 -8.67 -0.35 -2.09
N ARG A 111 -9.86 0.25 -2.20
CA ARG A 111 -10.89 -0.20 -3.14
C ARG A 111 -10.41 -0.23 -4.60
N ASN A 112 -9.61 0.75 -5.01
CA ASN A 112 -9.09 0.79 -6.39
C ASN A 112 -8.17 -0.41 -6.70
N LEU A 113 -7.30 -0.79 -5.76
CA LEU A 113 -6.50 -2.01 -5.87
C LEU A 113 -7.40 -3.24 -5.88
N HIS A 114 -8.42 -3.31 -5.03
CA HIS A 114 -9.37 -4.42 -5.04
C HIS A 114 -10.04 -4.58 -6.41
N THR A 115 -10.54 -3.49 -7.00
CA THR A 115 -11.17 -3.51 -8.33
C THR A 115 -10.18 -3.96 -9.40
N ALA A 116 -8.94 -3.47 -9.37
CA ALA A 116 -7.90 -3.97 -10.27
C ALA A 116 -7.73 -5.48 -10.11
N LEU A 117 -7.51 -5.99 -8.88
CA LEU A 117 -7.34 -7.42 -8.62
C LEU A 117 -8.53 -8.24 -9.13
N VAL A 118 -9.77 -7.81 -8.92
CA VAL A 118 -10.96 -8.51 -9.46
C VAL A 118 -10.90 -8.65 -10.98
N ASN A 119 -10.45 -7.63 -11.69
CA ASN A 119 -10.32 -7.66 -13.16
C ASN A 119 -9.14 -8.52 -13.64
N PHE A 120 -8.08 -8.66 -12.83
CA PHE A 120 -6.94 -9.55 -13.11
C PHE A 120 -7.23 -11.02 -12.77
N ARG A 121 -8.33 -11.34 -12.09
CA ARG A 121 -8.67 -12.74 -11.79
C ARG A 121 -9.09 -13.44 -13.07
N SER A 122 -8.55 -14.63 -13.28
CA SER A 122 -9.14 -15.58 -14.21
C SER A 122 -10.42 -16.18 -13.64
N GLU A 123 -11.43 -16.33 -14.51
CA GLU A 123 -12.58 -17.19 -14.23
C GLU A 123 -12.10 -18.65 -14.25
N ASN A 124 -12.65 -19.46 -13.34
CA ASN A 124 -12.23 -20.85 -13.12
C ASN A 124 -13.09 -21.84 -13.91
#